data_AF-A0A8H7B0R9-F1
#
_entry.id   AF-A0A8H7B0R9-F1
#
_cell.length_a   1.000
_cell.length_b   1.000
_cell.length_c   1.000
_cell.angle_alpha   90.00
_cell.angle_beta   90.00
_cell.angle_gamma   90.00
#
_symmetry.space_group_name_H-M   'P 1'
#
loop_
_entity.id
_entity.type
_entity.pdbx_description
1 polymer ?
#
loop_
_entity_poly.entity_id
_entity_poly.type
_entity_poly.pdbx_seq_one_letter_code
_entity_poly.pdbx_strand_id
1 'polypeptide(L)'
;MLQGSFKGEAFWSPRFSASANLVFDVHNYYFAGRPTDSDTVSADICSDAKASAGDGKFPVFVGEWPIETVADNKFANRRKNLNTELYAFAKYTRGSAYWTAKFFGSVPVVGEGAQGDYWNYPAFIDMGIVKPSEGVQYCN
;
A
#
# COMPACT_ATOMS: atom_id res chain seq x y z
N MET A 1 1.04 14.87 11.62
CA MET A 1 0.89 13.48 11.16
C MET A 1 1.42 12.58 12.26
N LEU A 2 0.70 11.50 12.58
CA LEU A 2 1.11 10.52 13.60
C LEU A 2 1.19 9.14 12.97
N GLN A 3 2.40 8.59 12.91
CA GLN A 3 2.62 7.18 12.60
C GLN A 3 2.37 6.37 13.88
N GLY A 4 1.31 5.55 13.86
CA GLY A 4 0.78 4.87 15.05
C GLY A 4 1.46 3.53 15.38
N SER A 5 2.72 3.34 14.97
CA SER A 5 3.33 2.01 14.84
C SER A 5 2.46 1.12 13.93
N PHE A 6 2.12 -0.09 14.36
CA PHE A 6 1.21 -0.99 13.64
C PHE A 6 -0.21 -0.98 14.22
N LYS A 7 -0.58 0.06 14.98
CA LYS A 7 -1.94 0.30 15.45
C LYS A 7 -2.54 1.46 14.66
N GLY A 8 -3.67 1.19 14.00
CA GLY A 8 -4.37 2.17 13.17
C GLY A 8 -5.06 3.28 13.95
N GLU A 9 -5.71 4.17 13.20
CA GLU A 9 -6.38 5.37 13.70
C GLU A 9 -7.30 5.08 14.91
N ALA A 10 -8.20 4.10 14.79
CA ALA A 10 -9.20 3.78 15.82
C ALA A 10 -8.61 3.39 17.19
N PHE A 11 -7.38 2.85 17.23
CA PHE A 11 -6.73 2.52 18.51
C PHE A 11 -6.30 3.79 19.26
N TRP A 12 -5.82 4.79 18.53
CA TRP A 12 -5.25 6.02 19.09
C TRP A 12 -6.27 7.16 19.15
N SER A 13 -7.30 7.14 18.29
CA SER A 13 -8.32 8.19 18.16
C SER A 13 -8.92 8.64 19.50
N PRO A 14 -9.19 7.74 20.50
CA PRO A 14 -9.78 8.16 21.78
C PRO A 14 -8.84 9.01 22.64
N ARG A 15 -7.54 9.05 22.33
CA ARG A 15 -6.53 9.81 23.09
C ARG A 15 -6.41 11.27 22.67
N PHE A 16 -7.07 11.66 21.58
CA PHE A 16 -7.00 13.02 21.03
C PHE A 16 -8.40 13.65 20.96
N SER A 17 -8.48 14.98 21.08
CA SER A 17 -9.72 15.71 20.79
C SER A 17 -9.97 15.73 19.28
N ALA A 18 -11.23 15.59 18.83
CA ALA A 18 -11.58 15.66 17.40
C ALA A 18 -11.20 17.00 16.73
N SER A 19 -10.97 18.05 17.52
CA SER A 19 -10.50 19.36 17.05
C SER A 19 -8.99 19.44 16.80
N ALA A 20 -8.22 18.41 17.17
CA ALA A 20 -6.79 18.38 16.93
C ALA A 20 -6.50 18.35 15.42
N ASN A 21 -5.57 19.19 14.97
CA ASN A 21 -5.07 19.14 13.59
C ASN A 21 -4.15 17.92 13.43
N LEU A 22 -4.77 16.75 13.23
CA LEU A 22 -4.11 15.45 13.21
C LEU A 22 -4.55 14.64 11.99
N VAL A 23 -3.58 13.96 11.38
CA VAL A 23 -3.76 12.94 10.34
C VAL A 23 -2.94 11.72 10.76
N PHE A 24 -3.50 10.53 10.60
CA PHE A 24 -2.77 9.28 10.85
C PHE A 24 -2.02 8.84 9.61
N ASP A 25 -0.80 8.38 9.86
CA ASP A 25 0.04 7.69 8.88
C ASP A 25 0.01 6.19 9.19
N VAL A 26 -0.39 5.40 8.20
CA VAL A 26 -0.48 3.94 8.26
C VAL A 26 0.39 3.35 7.16
N HIS A 27 1.12 2.29 7.48
CA HIS A 27 2.02 1.62 6.54
C HIS A 27 1.51 0.21 6.24
N ASN A 28 1.40 -0.11 4.96
CA ASN A 28 0.89 -1.39 4.49
C ASN A 28 2.00 -2.09 3.70
N TYR A 29 2.40 -3.28 4.15
CA TYR A 29 3.40 -4.09 3.47
C TYR A 29 2.92 -5.53 3.34
N TYR A 30 3.26 -6.14 2.22
CA TYR A 30 2.87 -7.50 1.89
C TYR A 30 4.07 -8.43 1.70
N PHE A 31 5.30 -8.01 1.97
CA PHE A 31 6.50 -8.83 1.80
C PHE A 31 6.87 -9.70 3.03
N ALA A 32 6.14 -9.57 4.16
CA ALA A 32 6.40 -10.34 5.38
C ALA A 32 5.17 -10.45 6.29
N GLY A 33 5.20 -11.43 7.21
CA GLY A 33 4.25 -11.54 8.32
C GLY A 33 2.89 -12.19 8.01
N ARG A 34 2.59 -12.48 6.74
CA ARG A 34 1.40 -13.22 6.29
C ARG A 34 1.64 -13.90 4.93
N PRO A 35 0.92 -14.96 4.55
CA PRO A 35 1.17 -15.72 3.32
C PRO A 35 0.55 -15.03 2.09
N THR A 36 1.10 -13.88 1.69
CA THR A 36 0.69 -13.11 0.52
C THR A 36 1.39 -13.59 -0.75
N ASP A 37 0.67 -13.53 -1.85
CA ASP A 37 1.08 -13.97 -3.17
C ASP A 37 0.67 -12.94 -4.23
N SER A 38 1.48 -12.79 -5.29
CA SER A 38 1.25 -11.76 -6.29
C SER A 38 -0.03 -11.96 -7.11
N ASP A 39 -0.57 -13.17 -7.23
CA ASP A 39 -1.82 -13.41 -7.94
C ASP A 39 -3.03 -12.94 -7.12
N THR A 40 -2.96 -13.08 -5.81
CA THR A 40 -4.10 -12.96 -4.89
C THR A 40 -4.07 -11.76 -3.95
N VAL A 41 -2.92 -11.08 -3.77
CA VAL A 41 -2.71 -9.98 -2.81
C VAL A 41 -3.70 -8.82 -2.95
N SER A 42 -4.35 -8.66 -4.10
CA SER A 42 -5.39 -7.63 -4.29
C SER A 42 -6.50 -7.72 -3.23
N ALA A 43 -6.86 -8.92 -2.77
CA ALA A 43 -7.87 -9.08 -1.72
C ALA A 43 -7.39 -8.51 -0.37
N ASP A 44 -6.15 -8.80 0.02
CA ASP A 44 -5.52 -8.26 1.23
C ASP A 44 -5.41 -6.73 1.16
N ILE A 45 -5.01 -6.19 0.00
CA ILE A 45 -4.92 -4.74 -0.25
C ILE A 45 -6.26 -4.06 0.00
N CYS A 46 -7.34 -4.54 -0.62
CA CYS A 46 -8.65 -3.90 -0.47
C CYS A 46 -9.17 -4.01 0.97
N SER A 47 -8.96 -5.16 1.62
CA SER A 47 -9.34 -5.38 3.01
C SER A 47 -8.60 -4.44 3.95
N ASP A 48 -7.28 -4.37 3.84
CA ASP A 48 -6.44 -3.55 4.69
C ASP A 48 -6.69 -2.05 4.44
N ALA A 49 -6.87 -1.62 3.19
CA ALA A 49 -7.22 -0.22 2.88
C ALA A 49 -8.52 0.23 3.55
N LYS A 50 -9.54 -0.64 3.56
CA LYS A 50 -10.82 -0.38 4.24
C LYS A 50 -10.64 -0.33 5.76
N ALA A 51 -9.83 -1.22 6.32
CA ALA A 51 -9.52 -1.23 7.75
C ALA A 51 -8.70 -0.01 8.18
N SER A 52 -7.76 0.45 7.33
CA SER A 52 -6.90 1.60 7.61
C SER A 52 -7.67 2.90 7.83
N ALA A 53 -8.87 3.04 7.26
CA ALA A 53 -9.73 4.20 7.46
C ALA A 53 -10.11 4.46 8.93
N GLY A 54 -10.05 3.43 9.78
CA GLY A 54 -10.34 3.53 11.21
C GLY A 54 -11.80 3.83 11.53
N ASP A 55 -12.03 4.61 12.58
CA ASP A 55 -13.37 5.04 12.99
C ASP A 55 -13.84 6.34 12.31
N GLY A 56 -12.94 6.98 11.56
CA GLY A 56 -13.21 8.18 10.78
C GLY A 56 -13.12 9.49 11.56
N LYS A 57 -12.72 9.49 12.84
CA LYS A 57 -12.53 10.71 13.63
C LYS A 57 -11.39 11.56 13.09
N PHE A 58 -10.31 10.94 12.62
CA PHE A 58 -9.22 11.63 11.93
C PHE A 58 -9.01 11.09 10.52
N PRO A 59 -8.54 11.93 9.57
CA PRO A 59 -8.13 11.45 8.27
C PRO A 59 -6.93 10.50 8.39
N VAL A 60 -6.87 9.53 7.47
CA VAL A 60 -5.76 8.60 7.33
C VAL A 60 -5.10 8.79 5.96
N PHE A 61 -3.78 8.76 5.93
CA PHE A 61 -2.97 8.72 4.73
C PHE A 61 -2.06 7.49 4.82
N VAL A 62 -1.96 6.71 3.74
CA VAL A 62 -1.08 5.52 3.71
C VAL A 62 0.32 5.96 3.31
N GLY A 63 1.18 6.26 4.28
CA GLY A 63 2.46 6.91 4.01
C GLY A 63 3.54 6.01 3.42
N GLU A 64 3.44 4.69 3.58
CA GLU A 64 4.42 3.75 3.02
C GLU A 64 3.75 2.44 2.58
N TRP A 65 4.11 2.02 1.36
CA TRP A 65 3.75 0.74 0.76
C TRP A 65 4.56 0.48 -0.53
N PRO A 66 5.01 -0.77 -0.76
CA PRO A 66 5.50 -1.28 -2.04
C PRO A 66 4.64 -2.47 -2.53
N ILE A 67 4.90 -2.98 -3.74
CA ILE A 67 4.10 -4.06 -4.34
C ILE A 67 4.69 -5.47 -4.14
N GLU A 68 5.80 -5.61 -3.42
CA GLU A 68 6.43 -6.92 -3.14
C GLU A 68 5.55 -7.77 -2.23
N THR A 69 5.38 -9.04 -2.59
CA THR A 69 4.68 -10.07 -1.81
C THR A 69 5.65 -11.08 -1.17
N VAL A 70 5.19 -11.84 -0.18
CA VAL A 70 6.01 -12.88 0.48
C VAL A 70 6.46 -13.96 -0.51
N ALA A 71 5.59 -14.34 -1.45
CA ALA A 71 5.87 -15.39 -2.41
C ALA A 71 5.37 -15.04 -3.82
N ASP A 72 5.91 -15.80 -4.79
CA ASP A 72 5.49 -15.85 -6.20
C ASP A 72 5.28 -14.46 -6.83
N ASN A 73 6.25 -13.58 -6.60
CA ASN A 73 6.30 -12.25 -7.20
C ASN A 73 6.39 -12.39 -8.73
N LYS A 74 5.53 -11.69 -9.48
CA LYS A 74 5.47 -11.76 -10.96
C LYS A 74 5.57 -10.39 -11.59
N PHE A 75 6.42 -10.26 -12.60
CA PHE A 75 6.53 -9.03 -13.38
C PHE A 75 5.21 -8.66 -14.07
N ALA A 76 4.48 -9.67 -14.55
CA ALA A 76 3.18 -9.51 -15.20
C ALA A 76 2.12 -8.89 -14.27
N ASN A 77 2.24 -9.09 -12.96
CA ASN A 77 1.28 -8.61 -11.97
C ASN A 77 1.60 -7.21 -11.42
N ARG A 78 2.75 -6.62 -11.73
CA ARG A 78 3.12 -5.29 -11.17
C ARG A 78 2.10 -4.21 -11.48
N ARG A 79 1.58 -4.17 -12.71
CA ARG A 79 0.49 -3.25 -13.12
C ARG A 79 -0.77 -3.48 -12.29
N LYS A 80 -1.17 -4.73 -12.10
CA LYS A 80 -2.35 -5.09 -11.30
C LYS A 80 -2.20 -4.64 -9.86
N ASN A 81 -1.12 -5.06 -9.20
CA ASN A 81 -0.90 -4.81 -7.77
C ASN A 81 -0.76 -3.31 -7.49
N LEU A 82 0.09 -2.61 -8.25
CA LEU A 82 0.30 -1.17 -8.12
C LEU A 82 -1.01 -0.38 -8.21
N ASN A 83 -1.83 -0.66 -9.23
CA ASN A 83 -3.06 0.09 -9.43
C ASN A 83 -4.16 -0.30 -8.46
N THR A 84 -4.12 -1.51 -7.92
CA THR A 84 -5.04 -1.93 -6.84
C THR A 84 -4.76 -1.12 -5.58
N GLU A 85 -3.50 -0.98 -5.17
CA GLU A 85 -3.13 -0.18 -3.99
C GLU A 85 -3.40 1.31 -4.19
N LEU A 86 -3.03 1.90 -5.33
CA LEU A 86 -3.34 3.31 -5.64
C LEU A 86 -4.85 3.58 -5.55
N TYR A 87 -5.66 2.70 -6.12
CA TYR A 87 -7.11 2.82 -6.08
C TYR A 87 -7.67 2.64 -4.67
N ALA A 88 -7.29 1.55 -3.99
CA ALA A 88 -7.82 1.19 -2.68
C ALA A 88 -7.51 2.27 -1.65
N PHE A 89 -6.27 2.75 -1.59
CA PHE A 89 -5.87 3.77 -0.62
C PHE A 89 -6.53 5.12 -0.94
N ALA A 90 -6.72 5.49 -2.21
CA ALA A 90 -7.48 6.69 -2.57
C ALA A 90 -8.98 6.56 -2.28
N LYS A 91 -9.57 5.36 -2.43
CA LYS A 91 -11.00 5.10 -2.20
C LYS A 91 -11.35 5.14 -0.71
N TYR A 92 -10.55 4.49 0.14
CA TYR A 92 -10.88 4.31 1.55
C TYR A 92 -10.18 5.28 2.50
N THR A 93 -9.10 5.94 2.05
CA THR A 93 -8.34 6.90 2.88
C THR A 93 -8.16 8.24 2.14
N ARG A 94 -7.17 9.07 2.51
CA ARG A 94 -6.84 10.34 1.84
C ARG A 94 -5.74 10.20 0.78
N GLY A 95 -5.44 8.98 0.35
CA GLY A 95 -4.40 8.67 -0.62
C GLY A 95 -3.19 8.03 0.03
N SER A 96 -2.09 7.98 -0.72
CA SER A 96 -0.90 7.26 -0.29
C SER A 96 0.40 7.80 -0.89
N ALA A 97 1.52 7.39 -0.30
CA ALA A 97 2.86 7.61 -0.83
C ALA A 97 3.59 6.27 -0.99
N TYR A 98 4.06 6.00 -2.21
CA TYR A 98 4.77 4.77 -2.53
C TYR A 98 6.17 4.77 -1.90
N TRP A 99 6.57 3.64 -1.34
CA TRP A 99 7.95 3.43 -0.89
C TRP A 99 8.74 2.66 -1.97
N THR A 100 9.58 3.28 -2.78
CA THR A 100 10.11 4.66 -2.67
C THR A 100 10.34 5.32 -4.04
N ALA A 101 10.73 6.59 -4.02
CA ALA A 101 11.01 7.38 -5.22
C ALA A 101 12.25 6.91 -6.00
N LYS A 102 13.23 6.26 -5.36
CA LYS A 102 14.37 5.65 -6.07
C LYS A 102 14.94 4.49 -5.29
N PHE A 103 15.05 3.33 -5.93
CA PHE A 103 15.53 2.12 -5.27
C PHE A 103 16.44 1.30 -6.20
N PHE A 104 17.57 0.82 -5.67
CA PHE A 104 18.60 0.07 -6.41
C PHE A 104 18.95 -1.28 -5.76
N GLY A 105 18.19 -1.72 -4.75
CA GLY A 105 18.47 -2.99 -4.10
C GLY A 105 18.33 -4.15 -5.08
N SER A 106 19.33 -5.04 -5.06
CA SER A 106 19.44 -6.17 -5.98
C SER A 106 19.22 -7.51 -5.29
N VAL A 107 18.68 -7.49 -4.07
CA VAL A 107 18.35 -8.72 -3.34
C VAL A 107 17.21 -9.42 -4.10
N PRO A 108 17.38 -10.70 -4.48
CA PRO A 108 16.32 -11.45 -5.14
C PRO A 108 15.07 -11.53 -4.27
N VAL A 109 13.90 -11.37 -4.90
CA VAL A 109 12.61 -11.64 -4.24
C VAL A 109 12.22 -13.11 -4.47
N VAL A 110 11.26 -13.61 -3.69
CA VAL A 110 10.69 -14.94 -3.96
C VAL A 110 9.80 -14.84 -5.20
N GLY A 111 10.24 -15.41 -6.32
CA GLY A 111 9.58 -15.30 -7.62
C GLY A 111 10.53 -14.70 -8.67
N GLU A 112 10.01 -13.76 -9.45
CA GLU A 112 10.74 -13.10 -10.54
C GLU A 112 11.44 -11.83 -10.05
N GLY A 113 12.72 -11.64 -10.41
CA GLY A 113 13.42 -10.35 -10.23
C GLY A 113 14.05 -10.10 -8.85
N ALA A 114 14.27 -8.81 -8.57
CA ALA A 114 14.88 -8.33 -7.33
C ALA A 114 14.09 -7.15 -6.75
N GLN A 115 14.39 -6.74 -5.52
CA GLN A 115 13.69 -5.63 -4.85
C GLN A 115 13.60 -4.36 -5.73
N GLY A 116 14.62 -4.01 -6.50
CA GLY A 116 14.58 -2.90 -7.46
C GLY A 116 13.40 -2.93 -8.45
N ASP A 117 12.91 -4.10 -8.81
CA ASP A 117 11.79 -4.27 -9.74
C ASP A 117 10.40 -4.01 -9.11
N TYR A 118 10.34 -3.99 -7.77
CA TYR A 118 9.10 -3.90 -6.98
C TYR A 118 9.07 -2.71 -6.01
N TRP A 119 10.14 -1.92 -5.90
CA TRP A 119 10.27 -0.83 -4.92
C TRP A 119 10.67 0.53 -5.53
N ASN A 120 10.86 0.59 -6.85
CA ASN A 120 11.36 1.78 -7.56
C ASN A 120 10.25 2.47 -8.38
N TYR A 121 9.54 3.43 -7.77
CA TYR A 121 8.34 4.03 -8.37
C TYR A 121 8.55 4.65 -9.77
N PRO A 122 9.64 5.38 -10.08
CA PRO A 122 9.87 5.92 -11.41
C PRO A 122 9.94 4.86 -12.50
N ALA A 123 10.40 3.64 -12.19
CA ALA A 123 10.39 2.57 -13.18
C ALA A 123 8.95 2.24 -13.62
N PHE A 124 7.97 2.30 -12.72
CA PHE A 124 6.56 2.08 -13.08
C PHE A 124 5.99 3.22 -13.95
N ILE A 125 6.47 4.44 -13.74
CA ILE A 125 6.16 5.58 -14.60
C ILE A 125 6.74 5.35 -16.00
N ASP A 126 8.03 4.99 -16.08
CA ASP A 126 8.74 4.72 -17.34
C ASP A 126 8.12 3.53 -18.11
N MET A 127 7.63 2.51 -17.38
CA MET A 127 6.88 1.38 -17.95
C MET A 127 5.46 1.75 -18.40
N GLY A 128 4.95 2.93 -18.06
CA GLY A 128 3.60 3.36 -18.41
C GLY A 128 2.49 2.53 -17.74
N ILE A 129 2.73 2.02 -16.53
CA ILE A 129 1.79 1.14 -15.82
C ILE A 129 1.03 1.84 -14.69
N VAL A 130 1.28 3.13 -14.41
CA VAL A 130 0.53 3.91 -13.41
C VAL A 130 -0.82 4.35 -13.98
N LYS A 131 -1.89 3.64 -13.60
CA LYS A 131 -3.27 3.91 -14.01
C LYS A 131 -4.27 3.46 -12.93
N PRO A 132 -4.46 4.24 -11.85
CA PRO A 132 -5.27 3.85 -10.69
C PRO A 132 -6.69 3.40 -11.02
N SER A 133 -7.31 3.93 -12.09
CA SER A 133 -8.65 3.51 -12.51
C SER A 133 -8.75 2.01 -12.83
N GLU A 134 -7.64 1.32 -13.15
CA GLU A 134 -7.64 -0.13 -13.40
C GLU A 134 -7.84 -0.95 -12.11
N GLY A 135 -7.59 -0.37 -10.94
CA GLY A 135 -7.75 -1.01 -9.63
C GLY A 135 -9.20 -1.26 -9.20
N VAL A 136 -10.17 -0.55 -9.80
CA VAL A 136 -11.59 -0.61 -9.41
C VAL A 136 -12.15 -2.03 -9.43
N GLN A 137 -11.75 -2.83 -10.41
CA GLN A 137 -12.25 -4.19 -10.61
C GLN A 137 -11.89 -5.14 -9.45
N TYR A 138 -10.90 -4.79 -8.63
CA TYR A 138 -10.42 -5.61 -7.54
C TYR A 138 -10.99 -5.17 -6.18
N CYS A 139 -11.34 -3.88 -6.02
CA CYS A 139 -11.82 -3.31 -4.75
C CYS A 139 -13.23 -2.70 -4.88
N ASN A 140 -14.25 -3.55 -5.04
CA ASN A 140 -15.66 -3.13 -5.05
C ASN A 140 -16.23 -2.95 -3.64
#